data_AF-A0A9P5PM89-F1
#
_entry.id   AF-A0A9P5PM89-F1
#
_cell.length_a   1.000
_cell.length_b   1.000
_cell.length_c   1.000
_cell.angle_alpha   90.00
_cell.angle_beta   90.00
_cell.angle_gamma   90.00
#
_symmetry.space_group_name_H-M   'P 1'
#
loop_
_entity.id
_entity.type
_entity.pdbx_description
1 polymer ?
#
loop_
_entity_poly.entity_id
_entity_poly.type
_entity_poly.pdbx_seq_one_letter_code
_entity_poly.pdbx_strand_id
1 'polypeptide(L)'
;MQLPNADKQLQNLKTTLKRQEQALRIEGLLEDYKKLASSPFLDLCLNAQAVKMHLHDRLKVRKFKHDRMERSFQHQQYNEQKLTAHAADSVKQRDPTIQRVAKTYNTLCATMRNLICAGKAPHYAVAPEQIPMENLFGLDVDDAIWQDVGLDGDGETLNPPLWLCNDKVWNGIKGVLLRDWCDEELCRLANELVIQ
;
A
#
# COMPACT_ATOMS: atom_id res chain seq x y z
N MET A 1 26.76 -37.82 46.29
CA MET A 1 27.26 -36.43 46.47
C MET A 1 27.31 -35.63 45.14
N GLN A 2 26.31 -35.73 44.25
CA GLN A 2 26.31 -34.98 42.97
C GLN A 2 25.14 -33.99 42.84
N LEU A 3 23.99 -34.28 43.46
CA LEU A 3 22.80 -33.42 43.50
C LEU A 3 23.08 -31.98 43.97
N PRO A 4 23.72 -31.73 45.13
CA PRO A 4 23.91 -30.36 45.61
C PRO A 4 24.90 -29.54 44.77
N ASN A 5 25.73 -30.18 43.93
CA ASN A 5 26.61 -29.48 43.01
C ASN A 5 25.88 -29.08 41.72
N ALA A 6 25.01 -29.97 41.21
CA ALA A 6 24.12 -29.66 40.09
C ALA A 6 23.15 -28.51 40.43
N ASP A 7 22.62 -28.48 41.65
CA ASP A 7 21.75 -27.39 42.12
C ASP A 7 22.47 -26.04 42.16
N LYS A 8 23.74 -26.02 42.61
CA LYS A 8 24.58 -24.82 42.59
C LYS A 8 24.88 -24.36 41.16
N GLN A 9 25.17 -25.29 40.25
CA GLN A 9 25.40 -24.96 38.84
C GLN A 9 24.14 -24.40 38.18
N LEU A 10 22.96 -24.95 38.49
CA LEU A 10 21.68 -24.50 37.97
C LEU A 10 21.33 -23.09 38.49
N GLN A 11 21.61 -22.80 39.76
CA GLN A 11 21.49 -21.45 40.33
C GLN A 11 22.42 -20.44 39.65
N ASN A 12 23.67 -20.83 39.39
CA ASN A 12 24.65 -19.98 38.69
C ASN A 12 24.25 -19.72 37.22
N LEU A 13 23.71 -20.72 36.53
CA LEU A 13 23.20 -20.56 35.17
C LEU A 13 21.98 -19.63 35.14
N LYS A 14 21.02 -19.80 36.05
CA LYS A 14 19.85 -18.90 36.16
C LYS A 14 20.24 -17.45 36.41
N THR A 15 21.20 -17.20 37.29
CA THR A 15 21.68 -15.84 37.58
C THR A 15 22.44 -15.23 36.40
N THR A 16 23.20 -16.05 35.65
CA THR A 16 23.89 -15.62 34.43
C THR A 16 22.90 -15.27 33.32
N LEU A 17 21.88 -16.12 33.14
CA LEU A 17 20.80 -15.92 32.18
C LEU A 17 20.04 -14.63 32.50
N LYS A 18 19.69 -14.40 33.76
CA LYS A 18 19.02 -13.16 34.21
C LYS A 18 19.86 -11.91 33.98
N ARG A 19 21.19 -11.98 34.17
CA ARG A 19 22.10 -10.87 33.84
C ARG A 19 22.14 -10.59 32.34
N GLN A 20 22.14 -11.64 31.52
CA GLN A 20 22.10 -11.50 30.06
C GLN A 20 20.75 -10.92 29.59
N GLU A 21 19.62 -11.38 30.15
CA GLU A 21 18.28 -10.83 29.88
C GLU A 21 18.20 -9.34 30.24
N GLN A 22 18.77 -8.94 31.37
CA GLN A 22 18.85 -7.54 31.79
C GLN A 22 19.77 -6.70 30.89
N ALA A 23 20.94 -7.24 30.50
CA ALA A 23 21.86 -6.57 29.59
C ALA A 23 21.24 -6.35 28.20
N LEU A 24 20.42 -7.29 27.75
CA LEU A 24 19.66 -7.21 26.50
C LEU A 24 18.32 -6.45 26.65
N ARG A 25 17.99 -5.97 27.86
CA ARG A 25 16.72 -5.29 28.20
C ARG A 25 15.46 -6.04 27.73
N ILE A 26 15.52 -7.38 27.66
CA ILE A 26 14.45 -8.20 27.07
C ILE A 26 13.13 -8.04 27.84
N GLU A 27 13.19 -7.98 29.18
CA GLU A 27 11.99 -7.84 30.02
C GLU A 27 11.23 -6.53 29.74
N GLY A 28 11.94 -5.39 29.68
CA GLY A 28 11.34 -4.09 29.38
C GLY A 28 10.84 -3.99 27.93
N LEU A 29 11.61 -4.53 26.98
CA LEU A 29 11.20 -4.60 25.57
C LEU A 29 9.90 -5.41 25.38
N LEU A 30 9.73 -6.51 26.12
CA LEU A 30 8.54 -7.34 26.03
C LEU A 30 7.30 -6.64 26.60
N GLU A 31 7.46 -5.89 27.69
CA GLU A 31 6.39 -5.09 28.29
C GLU A 31 6.00 -3.91 27.40
N ASP A 32 6.98 -3.21 26.83
CA ASP A 32 6.76 -2.11 25.89
C ASP A 32 6.13 -2.62 24.59
N TYR A 33 6.56 -3.78 24.09
CA TYR A 33 5.91 -4.45 22.97
C TYR A 33 4.46 -4.80 23.28
N LYS A 34 4.14 -5.36 24.46
CA LYS A 34 2.76 -5.67 24.85
C LYS A 34 1.89 -4.43 24.96
N LYS A 35 2.42 -3.32 25.49
CA LYS A 35 1.72 -2.02 25.53
C LYS A 35 1.50 -1.45 24.13
N LEU A 36 2.49 -1.60 23.26
CA LEU A 36 2.43 -1.15 21.88
C LEU A 36 1.40 -1.98 21.08
N ALA A 37 1.46 -3.31 21.17
CA ALA A 37 0.54 -4.24 20.52
C ALA A 37 -0.90 -4.13 21.04
N SER A 38 -1.11 -3.67 22.27
CA SER A 38 -2.44 -3.36 22.81
C SER A 38 -2.89 -1.91 22.56
N SER A 39 -2.10 -1.13 21.83
CA SER A 39 -2.44 0.26 21.57
C SER A 39 -3.57 0.34 20.53
N PRO A 40 -4.66 1.08 20.83
CA PRO A 40 -5.79 1.21 19.91
C PRO A 40 -5.40 1.94 18.60
N PHE A 41 -4.28 2.66 18.61
CA PHE A 41 -3.76 3.35 17.45
C PHE A 41 -3.26 2.36 16.38
N LEU A 42 -2.51 1.32 16.77
CA LEU A 42 -2.00 0.33 15.82
C LEU A 42 -3.11 -0.54 15.23
N ASP A 43 -4.10 -0.92 16.04
CA ASP A 43 -5.28 -1.62 15.54
C ASP A 43 -5.99 -0.78 14.46
N LEU A 44 -6.10 0.53 14.66
CA LEU A 44 -6.66 1.42 13.65
C LEU A 44 -5.76 1.47 12.41
N CYS A 45 -4.43 1.53 12.54
CA CYS A 45 -3.49 1.56 11.41
C CYS A 45 -3.62 0.31 10.55
N LEU A 46 -3.61 -0.86 11.17
CA LEU A 46 -3.80 -2.15 10.50
C LEU A 46 -5.16 -2.22 9.79
N ASN A 47 -6.23 -1.79 10.46
CA ASN A 47 -7.55 -1.76 9.87
C ASN A 47 -7.63 -0.78 8.69
N ALA A 48 -7.05 0.41 8.82
CA ALA A 48 -7.05 1.40 7.75
C ALA A 48 -6.24 0.94 6.55
N GLN A 49 -5.10 0.28 6.76
CA GLN A 49 -4.30 -0.33 5.70
C GLN A 49 -5.10 -1.40 4.94
N ALA A 50 -5.77 -2.31 5.66
CA ALA A 50 -6.63 -3.33 5.04
C ALA A 50 -7.80 -2.71 4.24
N VAL A 51 -8.46 -1.67 4.78
CA VAL A 51 -9.52 -0.94 4.07
C VAL A 51 -8.97 -0.25 2.83
N LYS A 52 -7.77 0.32 2.92
CA LYS A 52 -7.11 1.00 1.81
C LYS A 52 -6.73 0.04 0.68
N MET A 53 -6.14 -1.12 1.01
CA MET A 53 -5.86 -2.18 0.03
C MET A 53 -7.15 -2.62 -0.70
N HIS A 54 -8.24 -2.83 0.04
CA HIS A 54 -9.52 -3.18 -0.55
C HIS A 54 -10.08 -2.07 -1.46
N LEU A 55 -9.88 -0.81 -1.07
CA LEU A 55 -10.27 0.34 -1.86
C LEU A 55 -9.48 0.39 -3.18
N HIS A 56 -8.16 0.16 -3.13
CA HIS A 56 -7.31 0.06 -4.32
C HIS A 56 -7.79 -1.00 -5.29
N ASP A 57 -8.06 -2.22 -4.82
CA ASP A 57 -8.51 -3.31 -5.68
C ASP A 57 -9.83 -2.98 -6.36
N ARG A 58 -10.77 -2.37 -5.62
CA ARG A 58 -12.05 -1.93 -6.18
C ARG A 58 -11.89 -0.85 -7.23
N LEU A 59 -10.99 0.11 -7.00
CA LEU A 59 -10.72 1.20 -7.93
C LEU A 59 -10.00 0.71 -9.19
N LYS A 60 -9.03 -0.19 -9.05
CA LYS A 60 -8.39 -0.89 -10.18
C LYS A 60 -9.42 -1.62 -11.03
N VAL A 61 -10.25 -2.46 -10.41
CA VAL A 61 -11.31 -3.21 -11.12
C VAL A 61 -12.30 -2.27 -11.81
N ARG A 62 -12.67 -1.15 -11.16
CA ARG A 62 -13.54 -0.14 -11.76
C ARG A 62 -12.87 0.53 -12.96
N LYS A 63 -11.61 0.96 -12.84
CA LYS A 63 -10.84 1.61 -13.92
C LYS A 63 -10.73 0.68 -15.13
N PHE A 64 -10.28 -0.56 -14.93
CA PHE A 64 -10.20 -1.53 -16.02
C PHE A 64 -11.55 -1.84 -16.68
N LYS A 65 -12.64 -1.89 -15.90
CA LYS A 65 -13.99 -2.04 -16.48
C LYS A 65 -14.38 -0.82 -17.30
N HIS A 66 -14.08 0.38 -16.81
CA HIS A 66 -14.34 1.63 -17.53
C HIS A 66 -13.54 1.69 -18.84
N ASP A 67 -12.23 1.47 -18.79
CA ASP A 67 -11.35 1.48 -19.97
C ASP A 67 -11.77 0.43 -20.99
N ARG A 68 -12.18 -0.77 -20.53
CA ARG A 68 -12.70 -1.83 -21.41
C ARG A 68 -13.97 -1.37 -22.13
N MET A 69 -14.87 -0.69 -21.43
CA MET A 69 -16.08 -0.13 -22.04
C MET A 69 -15.71 0.97 -23.05
N GLU A 70 -14.86 1.91 -22.67
CA GLU A 70 -14.44 3.02 -23.53
C GLU A 70 -13.82 2.53 -24.85
N ARG A 71 -12.92 1.54 -24.78
CA ARG A 71 -12.35 0.91 -25.98
C ARG A 71 -13.40 0.20 -26.82
N SER A 72 -14.35 -0.51 -26.20
CA SER A 72 -15.45 -1.13 -26.96
C SER A 72 -16.32 -0.08 -27.66
N PHE A 73 -16.60 1.05 -27.02
CA PHE A 73 -17.34 2.15 -27.65
C PHE A 73 -16.60 2.77 -28.83
N GLN A 74 -15.27 2.91 -28.75
CA GLN A 74 -14.45 3.46 -29.83
C GLN A 74 -14.34 2.52 -31.04
N HIS A 75 -14.38 1.20 -30.83
CA HIS A 75 -14.19 0.22 -31.90
C HIS A 75 -15.49 -0.31 -32.54
N GLN A 76 -16.67 0.07 -32.04
CA GLN A 76 -17.91 -0.65 -32.35
C GLN A 76 -18.98 0.20 -33.03
N GLN A 77 -19.43 -0.26 -34.20
CA GLN A 77 -20.38 0.40 -35.08
C GLN A 77 -21.82 0.02 -34.71
N TYR A 78 -22.59 1.00 -34.22
CA TYR A 78 -24.06 1.10 -34.09
C TYR A 78 -24.91 -0.02 -33.39
N ASN A 79 -24.48 -1.28 -33.25
CA ASN A 79 -25.38 -2.39 -32.87
C ASN A 79 -25.24 -2.98 -31.45
N GLU A 80 -24.27 -2.53 -30.63
CA GLU A 80 -24.05 -3.05 -29.26
C GLU A 80 -24.41 -2.08 -28.12
N GLN A 81 -25.14 -1.01 -28.42
CA GLN A 81 -25.54 0.02 -27.44
C GLN A 81 -26.29 -0.56 -26.21
N LYS A 82 -27.07 -1.64 -26.37
CA LYS A 82 -27.80 -2.28 -25.26
C LYS A 82 -26.90 -3.11 -24.34
N LEU A 83 -25.92 -3.83 -24.89
CA LEU A 83 -24.97 -4.63 -24.10
C LEU A 83 -24.04 -3.73 -23.29
N THR A 84 -23.61 -2.63 -23.88
CA THR A 84 -22.75 -1.63 -23.23
C THR A 84 -23.50 -0.79 -22.19
N ALA A 85 -24.80 -0.52 -22.38
CA ALA A 85 -25.64 0.13 -21.35
C ALA A 85 -25.72 -0.69 -20.05
N HIS A 86 -25.96 -1.99 -20.14
CA HIS A 86 -25.97 -2.87 -18.96
C HIS A 86 -24.62 -2.93 -18.25
N ALA A 87 -23.52 -2.91 -19.01
CA ALA A 87 -22.17 -2.85 -18.44
C ALA A 87 -21.92 -1.52 -17.72
N ALA A 88 -22.32 -0.40 -18.33
CA ALA A 88 -22.19 0.94 -17.75
C ALA A 88 -23.01 1.08 -16.46
N ASP A 89 -24.25 0.56 -16.44
CA ASP A 89 -25.09 0.53 -15.25
C ASP A 89 -24.49 -0.36 -14.16
N SER A 90 -23.90 -1.50 -14.52
CA SER A 90 -23.20 -2.38 -13.58
C SER A 90 -21.95 -1.75 -12.97
N VAL A 91 -21.31 -0.80 -13.68
CA VAL A 91 -20.22 0.01 -13.11
C VAL A 91 -20.79 1.05 -12.15
N LYS A 92 -21.76 1.87 -12.59
CA LYS A 92 -22.39 2.93 -11.78
C LYS A 92 -23.00 2.41 -10.48
N GLN A 93 -23.59 1.21 -10.49
CA GLN A 93 -24.15 0.60 -9.28
C GLN A 93 -23.10 0.27 -8.22
N ARG A 94 -21.83 0.09 -8.61
CA ARG A 94 -20.74 -0.20 -7.66
C ARG A 94 -20.15 1.06 -7.03
N ASP A 95 -20.28 2.21 -7.66
CA ASP A 95 -19.82 3.54 -7.21
C ASP A 95 -20.18 3.84 -5.75
N PRO A 96 -21.44 3.73 -5.30
CA PRO A 96 -21.81 4.06 -3.92
C PRO A 96 -21.14 3.12 -2.91
N THR A 97 -20.85 1.87 -3.31
CA THR A 97 -20.16 0.92 -2.44
C THR A 97 -18.68 1.28 -2.32
N ILE A 98 -18.03 1.72 -3.41
CA ILE A 98 -16.64 2.19 -3.39
C ILE A 98 -16.53 3.48 -2.55
N GLN A 99 -17.46 4.42 -2.74
CA GLN A 99 -17.55 5.63 -1.94
C GLN A 99 -17.76 5.33 -0.44
N ARG A 100 -18.55 4.29 -0.12
CA ARG A 100 -18.72 3.85 1.28
C ARG A 100 -17.40 3.38 1.88
N VAL A 101 -16.63 2.56 1.16
CA VAL A 101 -15.31 2.10 1.62
C VAL A 101 -14.35 3.27 1.82
N ALA A 102 -14.31 4.23 0.89
CA ALA A 102 -13.51 5.45 1.03
C ALA A 102 -13.92 6.30 2.23
N LYS A 103 -15.23 6.45 2.49
CA LYS A 103 -15.74 7.12 3.68
C LYS A 103 -15.29 6.43 4.96
N THR A 104 -15.39 5.09 5.03
CA THR A 104 -14.91 4.32 6.18
C THR A 104 -13.41 4.57 6.43
N TYR A 105 -12.59 4.54 5.37
CA TYR A 105 -11.17 4.88 5.47
C TYR A 105 -10.95 6.29 6.03
N ASN A 106 -11.64 7.29 5.50
CA ASN A 106 -11.51 8.68 5.98
C ASN A 106 -11.93 8.85 7.44
N THR A 107 -12.95 8.09 7.90
CA THR A 107 -13.32 8.08 9.32
C THR A 107 -12.22 7.50 10.20
N LEU A 108 -11.53 6.44 9.76
CA LEU A 108 -10.39 5.87 10.48
C LEU A 108 -9.22 6.87 10.54
N CYS A 109 -8.94 7.58 9.46
CA CYS A 109 -7.90 8.61 9.44
C CYS A 109 -8.23 9.77 10.40
N ALA A 110 -9.52 10.14 10.52
CA ALA A 110 -9.96 11.16 11.47
C ALA A 110 -9.82 10.69 12.92
N THR A 111 -10.16 9.43 13.24
CA THR A 111 -10.00 8.89 14.59
C THR A 111 -8.53 8.79 14.99
N MET A 112 -7.65 8.38 14.07
CA MET A 112 -6.20 8.39 14.29
C MET A 112 -5.67 9.80 14.58
N ARG A 113 -6.07 10.79 13.79
CA ARG A 113 -5.69 12.19 14.00
C ARG A 113 -6.12 12.67 15.39
N ASN A 114 -7.33 12.31 15.82
CA ASN A 114 -7.81 12.62 17.17
C ASN A 114 -6.99 11.93 18.27
N LEU A 115 -6.57 10.67 18.08
CA LEU A 115 -5.71 9.97 19.04
C LEU A 115 -4.31 10.59 19.16
N ILE A 116 -3.76 11.07 18.03
CA ILE A 116 -2.49 11.81 18.00
C ILE A 116 -2.64 13.13 18.75
N CYS A 117 -3.67 13.92 18.45
CA CYS A 117 -3.95 15.18 19.18
C CYS A 117 -4.17 14.96 20.68
N ALA A 118 -4.76 13.83 21.07
CA ALA A 118 -4.97 13.46 22.47
C ALA A 118 -3.72 12.89 23.17
N GLY A 119 -2.58 12.75 22.47
CA GLY A 119 -1.35 12.17 23.03
C GLY A 119 -1.44 10.69 23.37
N LYS A 120 -2.42 9.97 22.80
CA LYS A 120 -2.64 8.52 23.02
C LYS A 120 -1.99 7.64 21.96
N ALA A 121 -1.41 8.25 20.93
CA ALA A 121 -0.67 7.56 19.89
C ALA A 121 0.81 7.39 20.31
N PRO A 122 1.52 6.40 19.74
CA PRO A 122 2.96 6.24 19.92
C PRO A 122 3.75 7.51 19.57
N HIS A 123 4.96 7.65 20.12
CA HIS A 123 5.85 8.75 19.77
C HIS A 123 6.12 8.78 18.25
N TYR A 124 6.06 9.98 17.67
CA TYR A 124 6.21 10.23 16.23
C TYR A 124 5.15 9.57 15.33
N ALA A 125 4.00 9.16 15.89
CA ALA A 125 2.88 8.69 15.09
C ALA A 125 2.39 9.78 14.12
N VAL A 126 2.25 9.42 12.85
CA VAL A 126 1.74 10.29 11.78
C VAL A 126 0.37 9.77 11.34
N ALA A 127 -0.61 10.66 11.23
CA ALA A 127 -1.93 10.30 10.71
C ALA A 127 -1.87 10.16 9.18
N PRO A 128 -2.49 9.14 8.59
CA PRO A 128 -2.63 9.02 7.15
C PRO A 128 -3.45 10.17 6.54
N GLU A 129 -3.16 10.46 5.28
CA GLU A 129 -3.91 11.44 4.50
C GLU A 129 -5.30 10.90 4.14
N GLN A 130 -6.30 11.80 4.18
CA GLN A 130 -7.66 11.46 3.79
C GLN A 130 -7.81 11.53 2.27
N ILE A 131 -8.60 10.62 1.71
CA ILE A 131 -8.84 10.56 0.28
C ILE A 131 -9.94 11.56 -0.09
N PRO A 132 -9.69 12.50 -1.03
CA PRO A 132 -10.71 13.44 -1.48
C PRO A 132 -11.84 12.68 -2.20
N MET A 133 -13.08 12.92 -1.77
CA MET A 133 -14.24 12.21 -2.32
C MET A 133 -14.66 12.73 -3.70
N GLU A 134 -14.36 13.99 -4.01
CA GLU A 134 -14.74 14.65 -5.26
C GLU A 134 -14.05 14.01 -6.48
N ASN A 135 -12.75 13.71 -6.35
CA ASN A 135 -11.93 13.14 -7.43
C ASN A 135 -11.58 11.66 -7.21
N LEU A 136 -12.36 10.93 -6.39
CA LEU A 136 -12.08 9.53 -6.03
C LEU A 136 -11.91 8.59 -7.25
N PHE A 137 -12.56 8.90 -8.37
CA PHE A 137 -12.53 8.08 -9.58
C PHE A 137 -11.57 8.60 -10.66
N GLY A 138 -10.95 9.77 -10.46
CA GLY A 138 -9.97 10.35 -11.38
C GLY A 138 -8.70 9.50 -11.49
N LEU A 139 -8.23 8.98 -10.35
CA LEU A 139 -7.09 8.06 -10.24
C LEU A 139 -5.85 8.56 -11.00
N ASP A 140 -5.39 9.75 -10.60
CA ASP A 140 -4.13 10.32 -11.02
C ASP A 140 -2.95 9.68 -10.27
N VAL A 141 -1.74 9.84 -10.79
CA VAL A 141 -0.50 9.26 -10.23
C VAL A 141 -0.18 9.86 -8.86
N ASP A 142 -0.51 11.13 -8.65
CA ASP A 142 -0.19 11.87 -7.43
C ASP A 142 -1.32 11.85 -6.38
N ASP A 143 -2.41 11.12 -6.63
CA ASP A 143 -3.54 11.07 -5.71
C ASP A 143 -3.13 10.48 -4.34
N ALA A 144 -3.61 11.09 -3.26
CA ALA A 144 -3.38 10.67 -1.87
C ALA A 144 -3.70 9.18 -1.61
N ILE A 145 -4.52 8.57 -2.49
CA ILE A 145 -4.80 7.16 -2.44
C ILE A 145 -3.54 6.29 -2.57
N TRP A 146 -2.49 6.73 -3.25
CA TRP A 146 -1.26 5.95 -3.44
C TRP A 146 -0.24 6.13 -2.30
N GLN A 147 -0.50 7.00 -1.31
CA GLN A 147 0.45 7.31 -0.24
C GLN A 147 0.19 6.49 1.03
N ASP A 148 1.07 5.54 1.38
CA ASP A 148 0.93 4.69 2.58
C ASP A 148 1.52 5.32 3.87
N VAL A 149 1.77 6.63 3.84
CA VAL A 149 2.33 7.39 4.98
C VAL A 149 1.43 7.25 6.21
N GLY A 150 2.00 6.78 7.32
CA GLY A 150 1.28 6.60 8.59
C GLY A 150 0.48 5.28 8.71
N LEU A 151 0.52 4.43 7.68
CA LEU A 151 -0.12 3.11 7.68
C LEU A 151 0.89 1.95 7.73
N ASP A 152 2.12 2.16 7.25
CA ASP A 152 3.15 1.12 7.26
C ASP A 152 3.86 1.06 8.62
N GLY A 153 3.73 -0.08 9.31
CA GLY A 153 4.53 -0.42 10.49
C GLY A 153 5.88 -1.06 10.14
N ASP A 154 6.10 -1.32 8.86
CA ASP A 154 7.04 -2.31 8.38
C ASP A 154 7.76 -1.68 7.18
N GLY A 155 8.96 -1.15 7.42
CA GLY A 155 9.89 -0.78 6.37
C GLY A 155 10.39 -2.01 5.60
N GLU A 156 9.52 -2.87 5.07
CA GLU A 156 9.89 -3.98 4.16
C GLU A 156 10.52 -3.49 2.85
N THR A 157 10.61 -2.18 2.64
CA THR A 157 11.53 -1.56 1.67
C THR A 157 12.89 -1.27 2.34
N LEU A 158 13.44 -2.20 3.12
CA LEU A 158 14.79 -2.07 3.69
C LEU A 158 15.85 -1.96 2.59
N ASN A 159 15.52 -2.44 1.38
CA ASN A 159 16.24 -2.12 0.16
C ASN A 159 15.27 -1.48 -0.86
N PRO A 160 15.43 -0.19 -1.18
CA PRO A 160 14.68 0.43 -2.26
C PRO A 160 14.89 -0.34 -3.57
N PRO A 161 13.88 -0.41 -4.46
CA PRO A 161 14.00 -1.10 -5.73
C PRO A 161 15.25 -0.64 -6.51
N LEU A 162 15.94 -1.55 -7.18
CA LEU A 162 17.18 -1.22 -7.89
C LEU A 162 16.99 -0.14 -8.97
N TRP A 163 15.81 -0.05 -9.59
CA TRP A 163 15.53 1.01 -10.56
C TRP A 163 15.49 2.41 -9.93
N LEU A 164 15.30 2.51 -8.61
CA LEU A 164 15.26 3.76 -7.85
C LEU A 164 16.65 4.13 -7.29
N CYS A 165 17.49 3.13 -6.99
CA CYS A 165 18.76 3.35 -6.26
C CYS A 165 20.02 2.92 -7.02
N ASN A 166 19.90 2.44 -8.26
CA ASN A 166 21.04 2.06 -9.09
C ASN A 166 20.95 2.73 -10.47
N ASP A 167 21.81 3.73 -10.68
CA ASP A 167 21.88 4.49 -11.93
C ASP A 167 22.13 3.60 -13.15
N LYS A 168 22.84 2.48 -13.02
CA LYS A 168 23.07 1.56 -14.15
C LYS A 168 21.78 0.88 -14.57
N VAL A 169 20.95 0.48 -13.60
CA VAL A 169 19.64 -0.13 -13.88
C VAL A 169 18.71 0.89 -14.52
N TRP A 170 18.69 2.12 -14.00
CA TRP A 170 17.89 3.21 -14.56
C TRP A 170 18.30 3.60 -15.98
N ASN A 171 19.61 3.76 -16.21
CA ASN A 171 20.16 4.02 -17.56
C ASN A 171 19.89 2.86 -18.51
N GLY A 172 19.95 1.61 -18.02
CA GLY A 172 19.58 0.43 -18.79
C GLY A 172 18.11 0.43 -19.22
N ILE A 173 17.19 0.74 -18.30
CA ILE A 173 15.75 0.88 -18.60
C ILE A 173 15.52 1.96 -19.65
N LYS A 174 16.15 3.14 -19.48
CA LYS A 174 16.07 4.22 -20.48
C LYS A 174 16.60 3.80 -21.85
N GLY A 175 17.72 3.10 -21.90
CA GLY A 175 18.30 2.62 -23.16
C GLY A 175 17.39 1.62 -23.88
N VAL A 176 16.77 0.70 -23.14
CA VAL A 176 15.79 -0.24 -23.67
C VAL A 176 14.57 0.48 -24.23
N LEU A 177 13.97 1.38 -23.45
CA LEU A 177 12.80 2.15 -23.88
C LEU A 177 13.10 3.03 -25.11
N LEU A 178 14.29 3.64 -25.16
CA LEU A 178 14.70 4.45 -26.31
C LEU A 178 14.84 3.60 -27.57
N ARG A 179 15.43 2.41 -27.46
CA ARG A 179 15.53 1.47 -28.59
C ARG A 179 14.14 1.07 -29.08
N ASP A 180 13.26 0.64 -28.16
CA ASP A 180 11.91 0.21 -28.53
C ASP A 180 11.13 1.35 -29.20
N TRP A 181 11.33 2.59 -28.73
CA TRP A 181 10.73 3.77 -29.35
C TRP A 181 11.31 4.06 -30.75
N CYS A 182 12.62 3.90 -30.95
CA CYS A 182 13.22 4.01 -32.28
C CYS A 182 12.69 2.94 -33.24
N ASP A 183 12.49 1.70 -32.78
CA ASP A 183 11.95 0.62 -33.60
C ASP A 183 10.49 0.91 -34.01
N GLU A 184 9.69 1.43 -33.08
CA GLU A 184 8.31 1.87 -33.35
C GLU A 184 8.28 3.05 -34.35
N GLU A 185 9.16 4.03 -34.18
CA GLU A 185 9.28 5.18 -35.08
C GLU A 185 9.69 4.75 -36.49
N LEU A 186 10.65 3.82 -36.62
CA LEU A 186 11.05 3.26 -37.92
C LEU A 186 9.91 2.50 -38.59
N CYS A 187 9.15 1.71 -37.82
CA CYS A 187 7.94 1.05 -38.34
C CYS A 187 6.91 2.06 -38.85
N ARG A 188 6.70 3.17 -38.12
CA ARG A 188 5.78 4.23 -38.52
C ARG A 188 6.24 4.90 -39.82
N LEU A 189 7.51 5.30 -39.89
CA LEU A 189 8.09 5.93 -41.09
C LEU A 189 8.04 5.02 -42.31
N ALA A 190 8.29 3.71 -42.14
CA ALA A 190 8.18 2.74 -43.22
C ALA A 190 6.75 2.68 -43.79
N ASN A 191 5.73 2.70 -42.92
CA ASN A 191 4.34 2.72 -43.35
C ASN A 191 3.96 4.02 -44.08
N GLU A 192 4.46 5.16 -43.61
CA GLU A 192 4.22 6.47 -44.25
C GLU A 192 4.87 6.57 -45.64
N LEU A 193 6.07 6.01 -45.81
CA LEU A 193 6.79 5.99 -47.09
C LEU A 193 6.20 5.02 -48.13
N VAL A 194 5.48 3.98 -47.69
CA VAL A 194 4.79 3.03 -48.59
C VAL A 194 3.48 3.61 -49.15
N ILE A 195 2.96 4.69 -48.56
CA ILE A 195 1.69 5.32 -48.94
C ILE A 195 1.89 6.53 -49.88
N GLN A 196 3.14 6.93 -50.17
CA GLN A 196 3.50 7.98 -51.13
C GLN A 196 3.92 7.41 -52.49
#